data_AF-A0A8T5SX28-F1
#
_entry.id   AF-A0A8T5SX28-F1
#
_cell.length_a   1.000
_cell.length_b   1.000
_cell.length_c   1.000
_cell.angle_alpha   90.00
_cell.angle_beta   90.00
_cell.angle_gamma   90.00
#
_symmetry.space_group_name_H-M   'P 1'
#
loop_
_entity.id
_entity.type
_entity.pdbx_description
1 polymer ?
#
loop_
_entity_poly.entity_id
_entity_poly.type
_entity_poly.pdbx_seq_one_letter_code
_entity_poly.pdbx_strand_id
1 'polypeptide(L)'
;MHLENVTDSASLIKKEVPGLSDVAKELATVLKKGRFFLNKLFDICNKEEYSIDLTPEEQNEISLKVALVTAPDQVFQYARVVQLVFQLNYFTKCYEKALKSNILPSVVNTEAKDILEKIDDFRSLIEKEYVSSL
;
A
#
# COMPACT_ATOMS: atom_id res chain seq x y z
N MET A 1 -12.15 -15.55 6.21
CA MET A 1 -11.64 -14.43 5.41
C MET A 1 -11.86 -14.76 3.94
N HIS A 2 -12.82 -14.13 3.24
CA HIS A 2 -13.00 -14.37 1.81
C HIS A 2 -11.74 -13.90 1.06
N LEU A 3 -11.10 -14.81 0.34
CA LEU A 3 -9.98 -14.49 -0.54
C LEU A 3 -10.55 -13.63 -1.67
N GLU A 4 -10.39 -12.31 -1.57
CA GLU A 4 -10.72 -11.40 -2.66
C GLU A 4 -10.08 -11.91 -3.96
N ASN A 5 -10.91 -12.12 -4.98
CA ASN A 5 -10.47 -12.52 -6.30
C ASN A 5 -9.81 -11.31 -6.96
N VAL A 6 -8.58 -11.49 -7.47
CA VAL A 6 -7.82 -10.42 -8.13
C VAL A 6 -8.62 -9.82 -9.28
N THR A 7 -9.40 -10.63 -9.99
CA THR A 7 -10.24 -10.19 -11.10
C THR A 7 -11.32 -9.21 -10.65
N ASP A 8 -11.98 -9.51 -9.53
CA ASP A 8 -13.06 -8.67 -8.99
C ASP A 8 -12.47 -7.37 -8.42
N SER A 9 -11.36 -7.46 -7.67
CA SER A 9 -10.64 -6.29 -7.17
C SER A 9 -10.15 -5.39 -8.30
N ALA A 10 -9.61 -5.96 -9.39
CA ALA A 10 -9.17 -5.21 -10.55
C ALA A 10 -10.35 -4.52 -11.25
N SER A 11 -11.48 -5.20 -11.43
CA SER A 11 -12.67 -4.62 -12.03
C SER A 11 -13.21 -3.43 -11.23
N LEU A 12 -13.19 -3.52 -9.89
CA LEU A 12 -13.59 -2.42 -9.01
C LEU A 12 -12.63 -1.24 -9.15
N ILE A 13 -11.31 -1.49 -9.12
CA ILE A 13 -10.30 -0.44 -9.31
C ILE A 13 -10.48 0.27 -10.66
N LYS A 14 -10.68 -0.48 -11.76
CA LYS A 14 -10.91 0.13 -13.09
C LYS A 14 -12.11 1.07 -13.11
N LYS A 15 -13.18 0.68 -12.43
CA LYS A 15 -14.44 1.43 -12.40
C LYS A 15 -14.35 2.68 -11.52
N GLU A 16 -13.69 2.55 -10.38
CA GLU A 16 -13.69 3.56 -9.32
C GLU A 16 -12.45 4.46 -9.33
N VAL A 17 -11.41 4.07 -10.08
CA VAL A 17 -10.14 4.80 -10.20
C VAL A 17 -9.69 4.82 -11.67
N PRO A 18 -10.31 5.66 -12.52
CA PRO A 18 -10.08 5.63 -13.97
C PRO A 18 -8.62 5.80 -14.40
N GLY A 19 -7.85 6.65 -13.69
CA GLY A 19 -6.43 6.90 -13.95
C GLY A 19 -5.51 5.70 -13.69
N LEU A 20 -6.02 4.64 -13.04
CA LEU A 20 -5.31 3.39 -12.81
C LEU A 20 -5.88 2.22 -13.61
N SER A 21 -6.79 2.47 -14.56
CA SER A 21 -7.52 1.40 -15.27
C SER A 21 -6.59 0.42 -15.99
N ASP A 22 -5.54 0.92 -16.65
CA ASP A 22 -4.59 0.12 -17.41
C ASP A 22 -3.75 -0.80 -16.53
N VAL A 23 -3.46 -0.36 -15.30
CA VAL A 23 -2.62 -1.08 -14.33
C VAL A 23 -3.43 -1.80 -13.24
N ALA A 24 -4.76 -1.71 -13.27
CA ALA A 24 -5.63 -2.18 -12.18
C ALA A 24 -5.44 -3.66 -11.81
N LYS A 25 -5.15 -4.52 -12.80
CA LYS A 25 -4.90 -5.95 -12.56
C LYS A 25 -3.58 -6.19 -11.83
N GLU A 26 -2.55 -5.43 -12.19
CA GLU A 26 -1.26 -5.48 -11.55
C GLU A 26 -1.34 -4.92 -10.13
N LEU A 27 -1.98 -3.76 -9.96
CA LEU A 27 -2.23 -3.17 -8.64
C LEU A 27 -3.01 -4.11 -7.73
N ALA A 28 -4.09 -4.74 -8.21
CA ALA A 28 -4.83 -5.74 -7.43
C ALA A 28 -3.95 -6.94 -7.03
N THR A 29 -3.04 -7.35 -7.90
CA THR A 29 -2.08 -8.44 -7.62
C THR A 29 -1.08 -8.02 -6.54
N VAL A 30 -0.53 -6.81 -6.63
CA VAL A 30 0.43 -6.26 -5.66
C VAL A 30 -0.22 -6.05 -4.32
N LEU A 31 -1.44 -5.49 -4.24
CA LEU A 31 -2.17 -5.35 -2.98
C LEU A 31 -2.45 -6.70 -2.31
N LYS A 32 -2.84 -7.71 -3.10
CA LYS A 32 -3.09 -9.06 -2.57
C LYS A 32 -1.81 -9.73 -2.07
N LYS A 33 -0.73 -9.69 -2.87
CA LYS A 33 0.58 -10.23 -2.48
C LYS A 33 1.15 -9.48 -1.27
N GLY A 34 1.08 -8.15 -1.30
CA GLY A 34 1.52 -7.25 -0.24
C GLY A 34 0.83 -7.55 1.08
N ARG A 35 -0.50 -7.74 1.09
CA ARG A 35 -1.23 -8.15 2.29
C ARG A 35 -0.81 -9.53 2.80
N PHE A 36 -0.67 -10.49 1.89
CA PHE A 36 -0.27 -11.86 2.25
C PHE A 36 1.12 -11.90 2.90
N PHE A 37 2.11 -11.23 2.30
CA PHE A 37 3.45 -11.17 2.85
C PHE A 37 3.54 -10.29 4.09
N LEU A 38 2.75 -9.23 4.19
CA LEU A 38 2.70 -8.41 5.40
C LEU A 38 2.24 -9.23 6.62
N ASN A 39 1.22 -10.09 6.46
CA ASN A 39 0.81 -11.00 7.54
C ASN A 39 1.96 -11.91 7.97
N LYS A 40 2.74 -12.44 7.02
CA LYS A 40 3.94 -13.25 7.34
C LYS A 40 5.01 -12.43 8.07
N LEU A 41 5.19 -11.16 7.70
CA LEU A 41 6.11 -10.27 8.40
C LEU A 41 5.66 -10.07 9.84
N PHE A 42 4.39 -9.79 10.09
CA PHE A 42 3.85 -9.72 11.45
C PHE A 42 4.12 -11.02 12.23
N ASP A 43 3.89 -12.18 11.65
CA ASP A 43 4.15 -13.46 12.32
C ASP A 43 5.63 -13.66 12.68
N ILE A 44 6.56 -13.20 11.84
CA ILE A 44 8.00 -13.28 12.11
C ILE A 44 8.40 -12.24 13.16
N CYS A 45 8.00 -11.00 12.97
CA CYS A 45 8.31 -9.89 13.87
C CYS A 45 7.78 -10.16 15.29
N ASN A 46 6.57 -10.69 15.42
CA ASN A 46 5.99 -11.07 16.72
C ASN A 46 6.77 -12.19 17.42
N LYS A 47 7.31 -13.16 16.68
CA LYS A 47 8.14 -14.24 17.26
C LYS A 47 9.47 -13.74 17.78
N GLU A 48 10.03 -12.72 17.12
CA GLU A 48 11.30 -12.10 17.46
C GLU A 48 11.13 -10.89 18.41
N GLU A 49 9.94 -10.73 19.00
CA GLU A 49 9.58 -9.61 19.91
C GLU A 49 9.83 -8.21 19.32
N TYR A 50 9.80 -8.11 17.99
CA TYR A 50 9.99 -6.87 17.25
C TYR A 50 8.64 -6.33 16.77
N SER A 51 8.31 -5.08 17.09
CA SER A 51 7.08 -4.45 16.60
C SER A 51 7.31 -3.71 15.28
N ILE A 52 6.43 -3.97 14.32
CA ILE A 52 6.30 -3.21 13.06
C ILE A 52 5.04 -2.34 13.05
N ASP A 53 4.39 -2.16 14.20
CA ASP A 53 3.23 -1.29 14.34
C ASP A 53 3.62 0.16 14.08
N LEU A 54 2.72 0.92 13.48
CA LEU A 54 2.99 2.31 13.15
C LEU A 54 2.98 3.20 14.39
N THR A 55 4.00 4.03 14.54
CA THR A 55 4.00 5.08 15.56
C THR A 55 2.97 6.16 15.23
N PRO A 56 2.55 6.99 16.20
CA PRO A 56 1.63 8.10 15.94
C PRO A 56 2.13 9.04 14.83
N GLU A 57 3.44 9.28 14.76
CA GLU A 57 4.06 10.11 13.73
C GLU A 57 3.92 9.47 12.34
N GLU A 58 4.16 8.16 12.24
CA GLU A 58 3.99 7.42 10.98
C GLU A 58 2.53 7.39 10.53
N GLN A 59 1.59 7.23 11.47
CA GLN A 59 0.16 7.32 11.19
C GLN A 59 -0.26 8.71 10.72
N ASN A 60 0.32 9.76 11.31
CA ASN A 60 0.08 11.13 10.90
C ASN A 60 0.64 11.41 9.48
N GLU A 61 1.83 10.91 9.14
CA GLU A 61 2.36 11.01 7.78
C GLU A 61 1.44 10.38 6.74
N ILE A 62 0.87 9.19 7.02
CA ILE A 62 -0.11 8.55 6.15
C ILE A 62 -1.37 9.41 6.04
N SER A 63 -1.83 9.97 7.16
CA SER A 63 -3.02 10.84 7.20
C SER A 63 -2.83 12.09 6.35
N LEU A 64 -1.65 12.70 6.37
CA LEU A 64 -1.30 13.83 5.51
C LEU A 64 -1.32 13.43 4.03
N LYS A 65 -0.76 12.26 3.68
CA LYS A 65 -0.80 11.75 2.29
C LYS A 65 -2.23 11.50 1.81
N VAL A 66 -3.10 10.98 2.68
CA VAL A 66 -4.54 10.83 2.39
C VAL A 66 -5.20 12.20 2.20
N ALA A 67 -4.90 13.18 3.06
CA ALA A 67 -5.50 14.51 2.98
C ALA A 67 -5.26 15.17 1.61
N LEU A 68 -4.06 14.98 1.02
CA LEU A 68 -3.69 15.53 -0.28
C LEU A 68 -4.57 15.07 -1.45
N VAL A 69 -5.11 13.84 -1.39
CA VAL A 69 -6.03 13.32 -2.43
C VAL A 69 -7.51 13.55 -2.10
N THR A 70 -7.80 14.17 -0.96
CA THR A 70 -9.16 14.51 -0.50
C THR A 70 -9.44 16.01 -0.50
N ALA A 71 -8.50 16.83 -0.98
CA ALA A 71 -8.62 18.27 -0.95
C ALA A 71 -9.91 18.72 -1.70
N PRO A 72 -10.68 19.65 -1.13
CA PRO A 72 -12.03 20.00 -1.60
C PRO A 72 -12.09 20.55 -3.03
N ASP A 73 -10.96 21.03 -3.55
CA ASP A 73 -10.83 21.55 -4.91
C ASP A 73 -10.71 20.44 -5.98
N GLN A 74 -10.53 19.19 -5.55
CA GLN A 74 -10.56 18.04 -6.43
C GLN A 74 -11.98 17.48 -6.54
N VAL A 75 -12.56 17.57 -7.75
CA VAL A 75 -13.92 17.13 -8.13
C VAL A 75 -14.17 15.62 -7.92
N PHE A 76 -13.18 14.90 -7.42
CA PHE A 76 -13.10 13.46 -7.41
C PHE A 76 -13.02 12.92 -5.97
N GLN A 77 -14.17 12.79 -5.32
CA GLN A 77 -14.28 12.04 -4.05
C GLN A 77 -14.25 10.53 -4.32
N TYR A 78 -13.15 10.01 -4.86
CA TYR A 78 -12.99 8.56 -5.00
C TYR A 78 -12.57 7.98 -3.65
N ALA A 79 -13.56 7.52 -2.87
CA ALA A 79 -13.31 6.75 -1.64
C ALA A 79 -12.30 5.61 -1.87
N ARG A 80 -12.26 5.06 -3.08
CA ARG A 80 -11.29 4.05 -3.48
C ARG A 80 -9.86 4.58 -3.60
N VAL A 81 -9.64 5.78 -4.14
CA VAL A 81 -8.31 6.41 -4.17
C VAL A 81 -7.79 6.65 -2.75
N VAL A 82 -8.65 7.16 -1.87
CA VAL A 82 -8.32 7.33 -0.45
C VAL A 82 -7.88 6.01 0.20
N GLN A 83 -8.63 4.94 -0.01
CA GLN A 83 -8.28 3.61 0.49
C GLN A 83 -6.94 3.12 -0.08
N LEU A 84 -6.68 3.32 -1.37
CA LEU A 84 -5.42 2.92 -2.01
C LEU A 84 -4.23 3.69 -1.45
N VAL A 85 -4.34 5.01 -1.31
CA VAL A 85 -3.30 5.86 -0.71
C VAL A 85 -3.01 5.39 0.71
N PHE A 86 -4.04 5.16 1.52
CA PHE A 86 -3.86 4.63 2.88
C PHE A 86 -3.15 3.28 2.86
N GLN A 87 -3.66 2.30 2.09
CA GLN A 87 -3.13 0.94 2.06
C GLN A 87 -1.68 0.87 1.60
N LEU A 88 -1.34 1.57 0.51
CA LEU A 88 0.01 1.54 -0.06
C LEU A 88 1.01 2.21 0.88
N ASN A 89 0.68 3.35 1.48
CA ASN A 89 1.57 4.00 2.45
C ASN A 89 1.69 3.18 3.74
N TYR A 90 0.60 2.56 4.22
CA TYR A 90 0.63 1.65 5.36
C TYR A 90 1.56 0.45 5.10
N PHE A 91 1.42 -0.22 3.96
CA PHE A 91 2.31 -1.32 3.57
C PHE A 91 3.76 -0.86 3.51
N THR A 92 4.03 0.26 2.83
CA THR A 92 5.38 0.84 2.72
C THR A 92 6.05 0.93 4.10
N LYS A 93 5.38 1.58 5.06
CA LYS A 93 5.94 1.77 6.41
C LYS A 93 6.22 0.44 7.11
N CYS A 94 5.28 -0.51 7.07
CA CYS A 94 5.50 -1.81 7.70
C CYS A 94 6.65 -2.59 7.05
N TYR A 95 6.75 -2.59 5.71
CA TYR A 95 7.85 -3.23 4.99
C TYR A 95 9.20 -2.57 5.30
N GLU A 96 9.28 -1.23 5.31
CA GLU A 96 10.49 -0.50 5.67
C GLU A 96 10.98 -0.82 7.09
N LYS A 97 10.06 -0.87 8.08
CA LYS A 97 10.40 -1.23 9.45
C LYS A 97 10.89 -2.67 9.55
N ALA A 98 10.18 -3.60 8.92
CA ALA A 98 10.58 -5.00 8.90
C ALA A 98 11.95 -5.21 8.22
N LEU A 99 12.25 -4.47 7.16
CA LEU A 99 13.54 -4.56 6.47
C LEU A 99 14.69 -3.95 7.28
N LYS A 100 14.44 -2.91 8.08
CA LYS A 100 15.44 -2.27 8.96
C LYS A 100 15.82 -3.12 10.18
N SER A 101 14.97 -4.06 10.60
CA SER A 101 15.20 -4.86 11.81
C SER A 101 16.29 -5.93 11.65
N ASN A 102 16.66 -6.29 10.40
CA ASN A 102 17.60 -7.37 10.06
C ASN A 102 17.22 -8.76 10.61
N ILE A 103 15.99 -8.96 11.10
CA ILE A 103 15.52 -10.26 11.63
C ILE A 103 14.91 -11.16 10.54
N LEU A 104 14.72 -10.63 9.33
CA LEU A 104 14.02 -11.33 8.25
C LEU A 104 14.90 -12.39 7.59
N PRO A 105 14.40 -13.63 7.40
CA PRO A 105 15.08 -14.63 6.58
C PRO A 105 15.34 -14.09 5.17
N SER A 106 16.45 -14.48 4.54
CA SER A 106 16.90 -13.95 3.25
C SER A 106 15.83 -14.00 2.13
N VAL A 107 15.07 -15.10 2.03
CA VAL A 107 13.96 -15.22 1.06
C VAL A 107 12.87 -14.19 1.33
N VAL A 108 12.45 -14.04 2.59
CA VAL A 108 11.42 -13.08 2.99
C VAL A 108 11.90 -11.63 2.80
N ASN A 109 13.17 -11.36 3.07
CA ASN A 109 13.79 -10.06 2.85
C ASN A 109 13.75 -9.67 1.36
N THR A 110 14.05 -10.62 0.46
CA THR A 110 14.05 -10.39 -1.00
C THR A 110 12.65 -10.10 -1.51
N GLU A 111 11.66 -10.92 -1.11
CA GLU A 111 10.25 -10.71 -1.49
C GLU A 111 9.69 -9.38 -0.94
N ALA A 112 10.05 -9.03 0.30
CA ALA A 112 9.66 -7.76 0.90
C ALA A 112 10.18 -6.55 0.10
N LYS A 113 11.41 -6.62 -0.41
CA LYS A 113 12.00 -5.57 -1.26
C LYS A 113 11.30 -5.47 -2.61
N ASP A 114 11.06 -6.60 -3.29
CA ASP A 114 10.36 -6.62 -4.59
C ASP A 114 8.93 -6.07 -4.48
N ILE A 115 8.22 -6.40 -3.40
CA ILE A 115 6.88 -5.86 -3.14
C ILE A 115 6.95 -4.36 -2.84
N LEU A 116 7.91 -3.91 -2.04
CA LEU A 116 8.07 -2.51 -1.67
C LEU A 116 8.33 -1.63 -2.91
N GLU A 117 9.23 -2.07 -3.80
CA GLU A 117 9.52 -1.37 -5.06
C GLU A 117 8.26 -1.19 -5.92
N LYS A 118 7.47 -2.25 -6.09
CA LYS A 118 6.19 -2.18 -6.82
C LYS A 118 5.16 -1.27 -6.15
N ILE A 119 5.12 -1.26 -4.82
CA ILE A 119 4.25 -0.35 -4.07
C ILE A 119 4.66 1.11 -4.33
N ASP A 120 5.95 1.40 -4.36
CA ASP A 120 6.48 2.74 -4.61
C ASP A 120 6.17 3.23 -6.04
N ASP A 121 6.22 2.34 -7.04
CA ASP A 121 5.78 2.65 -8.40
C ASP A 121 4.30 3.07 -8.43
N PHE A 122 3.43 2.31 -7.74
CA PHE A 122 2.00 2.63 -7.68
C PHE A 122 1.70 3.89 -6.87
N ARG A 123 2.45 4.15 -5.80
CA ARG A 123 2.35 5.41 -5.04
C ARG A 123 2.71 6.58 -5.92
N SER A 124 3.82 6.51 -6.64
CA SER A 124 4.26 7.55 -7.58
C SER A 124 3.23 7.81 -8.67
N LEU A 125 2.61 6.75 -9.21
CA LEU A 125 1.53 6.88 -10.20
C LEU A 125 0.30 7.56 -9.61
N ILE A 126 -0.14 7.18 -8.40
CA ILE A 126 -1.28 7.81 -7.73
C ILE A 126 -0.97 9.27 -7.41
N GLU A 127 0.23 9.58 -6.94
CA GLU A 127 0.65 10.96 -6.68
C GLU A 127 0.59 11.79 -7.95
N LYS A 128 1.11 11.28 -9.08
CA LYS A 128 1.05 11.97 -10.37
C LYS A 128 -0.39 12.23 -10.86
N GLU A 129 -1.28 11.24 -10.70
CA GLU A 129 -2.65 11.32 -11.24
C GLU A 129 -3.62 12.09 -10.32
N TYR A 130 -3.40 12.05 -9.00
CA TYR A 130 -4.41 12.47 -8.02
C TYR A 130 -3.90 13.44 -6.94
N VAL A 131 -2.60 13.67 -6.79
CA VAL A 131 -2.11 14.70 -5.86
C VAL A 131 -1.98 16.01 -6.60
N SER A 132 -2.61 17.07 -6.07
CA SER A 132 -2.48 18.42 -6.59
C SER A 132 -1.00 18.82 -6.59
N SER A 133 -0.45 19.19 -7.75
CA SER A 133 0.82 19.93 -7.81
C SER A 133 0.62 21.26 -7.09
N LEU A 134 1.25 21.41 -5.92
CA LEU A 134 1.37 22.67 -5.19
C LEU A 134 2.14 23.72 -6.00
#